data_AF-A0A8D0BZF8-F1
#
_entry.id   AF-A0A8D0BZF8-F1
#
_cell.length_a   1.000
_cell.length_b   1.000
_cell.length_c   1.000
_cell.angle_alpha   90.00
_cell.angle_beta   90.00
_cell.angle_gamma   90.00
#
_symmetry.space_group_name_H-M   'P 1'
#
loop_
_entity.id
_entity.type
_entity.pdbx_description
1 polymer ?
#
loop_
_entity_poly.entity_id
_entity_poly.type
_entity_poly.pdbx_seq_one_letter_code
_entity_poly.pdbx_strand_id
1 'polypeptide(L)'
;MAGEIPRLDQQKQLKIAKSQSEILREQFEKLPEADRSIFQNGSLFLALNASLCSLIANGMLRQVLNITEARIAASLPVVVLPFISTVAVFESYVNLPLMNGELNCATCAWMRGSLIGAVIGCLYPAFLTFPLNGALAARYSTTPLPSKENALRYWVNISKPIFRKMRIPAILQAAFGAYLGSKNHETYIKMLRVSGFGRRSEELSE
;
A
#
# COMPACT_ATOMS: atom_id res chain seq x y z
N MET A 1 33.63 -22.66 -20.82
CA MET A 1 34.01 -22.03 -19.55
C MET A 1 33.38 -20.64 -19.48
N ALA A 2 32.13 -20.53 -19.05
CA ALA A 2 31.46 -19.25 -18.76
C ALA A 2 30.19 -19.57 -17.96
N GLY A 3 30.18 -19.31 -16.65
CA GLY A 3 28.97 -19.57 -15.84
C GLY A 3 29.06 -19.32 -14.33
N GLU A 4 30.24 -19.26 -13.71
CA GLU A 4 30.35 -19.15 -12.24
C GLU A 4 30.59 -17.73 -11.69
N ILE A 5 31.00 -16.78 -12.53
CA ILE A 5 31.30 -15.39 -12.13
C ILE A 5 30.07 -14.62 -11.59
N PRO A 6 28.82 -14.80 -12.10
CA PRO A 6 27.67 -14.04 -11.58
C PRO A 6 27.27 -14.40 -10.14
N ARG A 7 27.47 -15.65 -9.72
CA ARG A 7 27.01 -16.13 -8.40
C ARG A 7 27.87 -15.63 -7.24
N LEU A 8 29.18 -15.50 -7.44
CA LEU A 8 30.10 -15.08 -6.38
C LEU A 8 29.92 -13.60 -6.01
N ASP A 9 29.73 -12.75 -7.02
CA ASP A 9 29.40 -11.33 -6.82
C ASP A 9 28.03 -11.18 -6.16
N GLN A 10 27.02 -11.90 -6.64
CA GLN A 10 25.68 -11.88 -6.05
C GLN A 10 25.67 -12.35 -4.58
N GLN A 11 26.47 -13.35 -4.22
CA GLN A 11 26.58 -13.84 -2.84
C GLN A 11 27.34 -12.85 -1.95
N LYS A 12 28.34 -12.14 -2.49
CA LYS A 12 29.06 -11.08 -1.77
C LYS A 12 28.16 -9.88 -1.51
N GLN A 13 27.40 -9.44 -2.52
CA GLN A 13 26.41 -8.37 -2.39
C GLN A 13 25.30 -8.73 -1.39
N LEU A 14 24.80 -9.96 -1.43
CA LEU A 14 23.79 -10.44 -0.47
C LEU A 14 24.31 -10.40 0.97
N LYS A 15 25.56 -10.79 1.20
CA LYS A 15 26.18 -10.72 2.54
C LYS A 15 26.34 -9.27 3.03
N ILE A 16 26.73 -8.36 2.15
CA ILE A 16 26.87 -6.94 2.46
C ILE A 16 25.50 -6.32 2.78
N ALA A 17 24.50 -6.54 1.94
CA ALA A 17 23.14 -6.04 2.16
C ALA A 17 22.54 -6.59 3.46
N LYS A 18 22.77 -7.88 3.75
CA LYS A 18 22.31 -8.49 5.01
C LYS A 18 22.97 -7.82 6.22
N SER A 19 24.29 -7.63 6.19
CA SER A 19 25.03 -6.94 7.26
C SER A 19 24.58 -5.49 7.44
N GLN A 20 24.32 -4.76 6.36
CA GLN A 20 23.80 -3.39 6.44
C GLN A 20 22.40 -3.33 7.07
N SER A 21 21.50 -4.22 6.67
CA SER A 21 20.14 -4.27 7.24
C SER A 21 20.13 -4.62 8.73
N GLU A 22 21.06 -5.46 9.19
CA GLU A 22 21.26 -5.78 10.60
C GLU A 22 21.73 -4.54 11.38
N ILE A 23 22.73 -3.80 10.87
CA ILE A 23 23.20 -2.56 11.48
C ILE A 23 22.10 -1.50 11.56
N LEU A 24 21.32 -1.34 10.48
CA LEU A 24 20.20 -0.39 10.44
C LEU A 24 19.11 -0.74 11.44
N ARG A 25 18.81 -2.03 11.62
CA ARG A 25 17.88 -2.50 12.65
C ARG A 25 18.37 -2.17 14.06
N GLU A 26 19.65 -2.35 14.35
CA GLU A 26 20.20 -1.97 15.66
C GLU A 26 20.11 -0.46 15.92
N GLN A 27 20.33 0.37 14.90
CA GLN A 27 20.15 1.81 15.05
C GLN A 27 18.68 2.21 15.16
N PHE A 28 17.79 1.49 14.47
CA PHE A 28 16.35 1.70 14.57
C PHE A 28 15.87 1.58 16.01
N GLU A 29 16.33 0.58 16.75
CA GLU A 29 15.97 0.39 18.17
C GLU A 29 16.46 1.52 19.09
N LYS A 30 17.50 2.24 18.68
CA LYS A 30 18.05 3.39 19.42
C LYS A 30 17.32 4.70 19.12
N LEU A 31 16.43 4.73 18.13
CA LEU A 31 15.69 5.95 17.79
C LEU A 31 14.61 6.29 18.82
N PRO A 32 14.21 7.58 18.90
CA PRO A 32 13.08 8.00 19.71
C PRO A 32 11.82 7.18 19.39
N GLU A 33 11.01 6.91 20.42
CA GLU A 33 9.79 6.09 20.29
C GLU A 33 8.81 6.65 19.25
N ALA A 34 8.70 7.98 19.13
CA ALA A 34 7.86 8.63 18.14
C ALA A 34 8.24 8.25 16.69
N ASP A 35 9.55 8.26 16.37
CA ASP A 35 10.04 7.92 15.03
C ASP A 35 9.86 6.43 14.74
N ARG A 36 10.07 5.56 15.75
CA ARG A 36 9.83 4.12 15.65
C ARG A 36 8.36 3.79 15.40
N SER A 37 7.48 4.40 16.18
CA SER A 37 6.05 4.16 16.11
C SER A 37 5.47 4.57 14.75
N ILE A 38 5.90 5.70 14.17
CA ILE A 38 5.46 6.09 12.83
C ILE A 38 5.91 5.07 11.77
N PHE A 39 7.17 4.60 11.85
CA PHE A 39 7.70 3.64 10.88
C PHE A 39 7.00 2.28 10.97
N GLN A 40 6.76 1.77 12.18
CA GLN A 40 6.13 0.47 12.43
C GLN A 40 4.61 0.49 12.23
N ASN A 41 3.92 1.53 12.72
CA ASN A 41 2.46 1.58 12.74
C ASN A 41 1.86 2.37 11.56
N GLY A 42 2.68 3.13 10.83
CA GLY A 42 2.20 3.96 9.71
C GLY A 42 1.46 3.15 8.64
N SER A 43 1.98 1.98 8.28
CA SER A 43 1.34 1.07 7.32
C SER A 43 -0.01 0.55 7.82
N LEU A 44 -0.14 0.30 9.14
CA LEU A 44 -1.41 -0.09 9.77
C LEU A 44 -2.45 1.02 9.70
N PHE A 45 -2.08 2.28 10.00
CA PHE A 45 -3.00 3.40 9.87
C PHE A 45 -3.44 3.63 8.42
N LEU A 46 -2.52 3.51 7.47
CA LEU A 46 -2.84 3.60 6.04
C LEU A 46 -3.83 2.51 5.62
N ALA A 47 -3.62 1.28 6.11
CA ALA A 47 -4.49 0.14 5.85
C ALA A 47 -5.86 0.26 6.52
N LEU A 48 -5.95 0.81 7.74
CA LEU A 48 -7.24 1.11 8.38
C LEU A 48 -8.06 2.10 7.55
N ASN A 49 -7.42 3.17 7.06
CA ASN A 49 -8.07 4.11 6.16
C ASN A 49 -8.49 3.44 4.84
N ALA A 50 -7.73 2.46 4.35
CA ALA A 50 -8.06 1.71 3.15
C ALA A 50 -9.31 0.85 3.32
N SER A 51 -9.43 0.16 4.46
CA SER A 51 -10.63 -0.54 4.86
C SER A 51 -11.86 0.36 4.93
N LEU A 52 -11.69 1.56 5.51
CA LEU A 52 -12.77 2.55 5.57
C LEU A 52 -13.20 3.03 4.18
N CYS A 53 -12.23 3.31 3.29
CA CYS A 53 -12.51 3.65 1.90
C CYS A 53 -13.31 2.54 1.21
N SER A 54 -12.96 1.28 1.46
CA SER A 54 -13.68 0.13 0.89
C SER A 54 -15.10 0.02 1.43
N LEU A 55 -15.33 0.23 2.73
CA LEU A 55 -16.66 0.25 3.33
C LEU A 55 -17.54 1.37 2.75
N ILE A 56 -16.99 2.56 2.55
CA ILE A 56 -17.71 3.68 1.92
C ILE A 56 -18.13 3.28 0.49
N ALA A 57 -17.20 2.78 -0.32
CA ALA A 57 -17.49 2.32 -1.68
C ALA A 57 -18.55 1.20 -1.69
N ASN A 58 -18.43 0.25 -0.77
CA ASN A 58 -19.39 -0.85 -0.61
C ASN A 58 -20.79 -0.34 -0.26
N GLY A 59 -20.90 0.58 0.71
CA GLY A 59 -22.19 1.18 1.09
C GLY A 59 -22.87 1.89 -0.07
N MET A 60 -22.10 2.66 -0.85
CA MET A 60 -22.61 3.35 -2.03
C MET A 60 -23.10 2.38 -3.10
N LEU A 61 -22.35 1.32 -3.39
CA LEU A 61 -22.72 0.35 -4.42
C LEU A 61 -23.93 -0.49 -3.99
N ARG A 62 -24.01 -0.87 -2.72
CA ARG A 62 -25.18 -1.56 -2.15
C ARG A 62 -26.43 -0.72 -2.24
N GLN A 63 -26.32 0.60 -2.04
CA GLN A 63 -27.45 1.52 -2.22
C GLN A 63 -27.90 1.58 -3.68
N VAL A 64 -26.97 1.60 -4.64
CA VAL A 64 -27.31 1.63 -6.07
C VAL A 64 -27.95 0.32 -6.54
N LEU A 65 -27.52 -0.83 -6.01
CA LEU A 65 -28.01 -2.16 -6.39
C LEU A 65 -29.12 -2.71 -5.48
N ASN A 66 -29.64 -1.87 -4.57
CA ASN A 66 -30.69 -2.21 -3.61
C ASN A 66 -30.41 -3.47 -2.78
N ILE A 67 -29.17 -3.65 -2.30
CA ILE A 67 -28.73 -4.88 -1.61
C ILE A 67 -28.85 -4.71 -0.08
N THR A 68 -29.79 -5.44 0.53
CA THR A 68 -29.95 -5.51 2.00
C THR A 68 -29.28 -6.72 2.63
N GLU A 69 -29.08 -7.79 1.86
CA GLU A 69 -28.64 -9.10 2.34
C GLU A 69 -27.13 -9.19 2.61
N ALA A 70 -26.74 -10.16 3.47
CA ALA A 70 -25.36 -10.53 3.75
C ALA A 70 -24.43 -9.35 4.17
N ARG A 71 -24.94 -8.32 4.88
CA ARG A 71 -24.19 -7.09 5.21
C ARG A 71 -22.85 -7.38 5.88
N ILE A 72 -22.83 -8.24 6.90
CA ILE A 72 -21.62 -8.54 7.67
C ILE A 72 -20.69 -9.46 6.86
N ALA A 73 -21.23 -10.59 6.38
CA ALA A 73 -20.45 -11.59 5.65
C ALA A 73 -19.80 -11.04 4.37
N ALA A 74 -20.50 -10.17 3.62
CA ALA A 74 -19.96 -9.53 2.43
C ALA A 74 -19.00 -8.37 2.75
N SER A 75 -19.13 -7.72 3.90
CA SER A 75 -18.21 -6.62 4.27
C SER A 75 -16.86 -7.13 4.77
N LEU A 76 -16.80 -8.36 5.28
CA LEU A 76 -15.56 -8.95 5.79
C LEU A 76 -14.43 -9.01 4.74
N PRO A 77 -14.60 -9.62 3.55
CA PRO A 77 -13.54 -9.65 2.54
C PRO A 77 -13.21 -8.24 2.01
N VAL A 78 -14.21 -7.36 1.95
CA VAL A 78 -14.07 -5.95 1.52
C VAL A 78 -13.23 -5.14 2.50
N VAL A 79 -13.19 -5.51 3.78
CA VAL A 79 -12.33 -4.86 4.78
C VAL A 79 -10.97 -5.54 4.85
N VAL A 80 -10.97 -6.87 5.00
CA VAL A 80 -9.75 -7.63 5.31
C VAL A 80 -8.78 -7.63 4.12
N LEU A 81 -9.28 -7.78 2.88
CA LEU A 81 -8.40 -7.83 1.71
C LEU A 81 -7.67 -6.50 1.48
N PRO A 82 -8.36 -5.33 1.42
CA PRO A 82 -7.71 -4.03 1.38
C PRO A 82 -6.74 -3.75 2.52
N PHE A 83 -7.09 -4.17 3.75
CA PHE A 83 -6.22 -3.99 4.90
C PHE A 83 -4.88 -4.71 4.69
N ILE A 84 -4.94 -6.03 4.48
CA ILE A 84 -3.75 -6.86 4.34
C ILE A 84 -2.96 -6.45 3.10
N SER A 85 -3.62 -6.17 1.98
CA SER A 85 -2.93 -5.74 0.75
C SER A 85 -2.20 -4.42 0.95
N THR A 86 -2.80 -3.45 1.65
CA THR A 86 -2.17 -2.15 1.89
C THR A 86 -0.94 -2.29 2.78
N VAL A 87 -1.04 -3.05 3.88
CA VAL A 87 0.11 -3.34 4.74
C VAL A 87 1.21 -4.04 3.92
N ALA A 88 0.88 -5.15 3.26
CA ALA A 88 1.87 -5.94 2.53
C ALA A 88 2.58 -5.14 1.44
N VAL A 89 1.85 -4.34 0.67
CA VAL A 89 2.44 -3.51 -0.40
C VAL A 89 3.26 -2.36 0.19
N PHE A 90 2.80 -1.69 1.25
CA PHE A 90 3.58 -0.63 1.86
C PHE A 90 4.88 -1.16 2.49
N GLU A 91 4.81 -2.28 3.21
CA GLU A 91 5.99 -2.94 3.77
C GLU A 91 6.99 -3.35 2.68
N SER A 92 6.52 -3.97 1.60
CA SER A 92 7.39 -4.49 0.53
C SER A 92 7.99 -3.43 -0.39
N TYR A 93 7.29 -2.32 -0.64
CA TYR A 93 7.75 -1.30 -1.59
C TYR A 93 8.33 -0.04 -0.93
N VAL A 94 8.11 0.16 0.36
CA VAL A 94 8.61 1.32 1.11
C VAL A 94 9.52 0.88 2.25
N ASN A 95 9.02 0.15 3.25
CA ASN A 95 9.77 -0.12 4.48
C ASN A 95 10.96 -1.06 4.26
N LEU A 96 10.76 -2.20 3.57
CA LEU A 96 11.81 -3.16 3.28
C LEU A 96 12.94 -2.55 2.43
N PRO A 97 12.65 -1.86 1.31
CA PRO A 97 13.69 -1.18 0.54
C PRO A 97 14.43 -0.07 1.30
N LEU A 98 13.76 0.63 2.23
CA LEU A 98 14.43 1.59 3.13
C LEU A 98 15.38 0.87 4.09
N MET A 99 14.93 -0.20 4.74
CA MET A 99 15.77 -0.97 5.68
C MET A 99 16.92 -1.71 5.01
N ASN A 100 16.81 -2.02 3.72
CA ASN A 100 17.88 -2.61 2.93
C ASN A 100 18.85 -1.58 2.33
N GLY A 101 18.56 -0.27 2.46
CA GLY A 101 19.36 0.79 1.86
C GLY A 101 19.25 0.89 0.33
N GLU A 102 18.22 0.28 -0.27
CA GLU A 102 17.95 0.32 -1.70
C GLU A 102 17.15 1.58 -2.10
N LEU A 103 16.45 2.21 -1.14
CA LEU A 103 15.59 3.37 -1.37
C LEU A 103 16.16 4.67 -0.75
N ASN A 104 17.19 5.23 -1.39
CA ASN A 104 17.93 6.39 -0.86
C ASN A 104 17.38 7.76 -1.31
N CYS A 105 16.31 7.79 -2.10
CA CYS A 105 15.72 9.03 -2.63
C CYS A 105 14.41 9.41 -1.92
N ALA A 106 14.39 10.60 -1.33
CA ALA A 106 13.21 11.17 -0.67
C ALA A 106 11.99 11.25 -1.61
N THR A 107 12.19 11.70 -2.85
CA THR A 107 11.13 11.78 -3.88
C THR A 107 10.58 10.41 -4.24
N CYS A 108 11.42 9.37 -4.25
CA CYS A 108 10.96 8.01 -4.56
C CYS A 108 10.10 7.44 -3.43
N ALA A 109 10.49 7.65 -2.17
CA ALA A 109 9.70 7.23 -1.01
C ALA A 109 8.36 7.98 -0.97
N TRP A 110 8.37 9.29 -1.24
CA TRP A 110 7.16 10.12 -1.35
C TRP A 110 6.23 9.63 -2.48
N MET A 111 6.78 9.40 -3.68
CA MET A 111 6.02 8.91 -4.84
C MET A 111 5.43 7.52 -4.61
N ARG A 112 6.23 6.59 -4.07
CA ARG A 112 5.77 5.23 -3.77
C ARG A 112 4.67 5.24 -2.71
N GLY A 113 4.87 5.97 -1.62
CA GLY A 113 3.86 6.13 -0.58
C GLY A 113 2.54 6.72 -1.13
N SER A 114 2.65 7.78 -1.94
CA SER A 114 1.50 8.42 -2.61
C SER A 114 0.73 7.45 -3.51
N LEU A 115 1.45 6.73 -4.38
CA LEU A 115 0.86 5.78 -5.31
C LEU A 115 0.18 4.62 -4.58
N ILE A 116 0.83 4.09 -3.53
CA ILE A 116 0.27 3.00 -2.72
C ILE A 116 -1.00 3.47 -2.02
N GLY A 117 -0.99 4.64 -1.37
CA GLY A 117 -2.17 5.19 -0.72
C GLY A 117 -3.34 5.39 -1.70
N ALA A 118 -3.10 6.04 -2.85
CA ALA A 118 -4.14 6.30 -3.83
C ALA A 118 -4.69 5.02 -4.49
N VAL A 119 -3.78 4.17 -5.00
CA VAL A 119 -4.16 3.02 -5.83
C VAL A 119 -4.55 1.85 -4.95
N ILE A 120 -3.65 1.40 -4.08
CA ILE A 120 -3.87 0.21 -3.24
C ILE A 120 -4.78 0.54 -2.06
N GLY A 121 -4.63 1.73 -1.49
CA GLY A 121 -5.42 2.17 -0.33
C GLY A 121 -6.81 2.74 -0.66
N CYS A 122 -7.15 3.00 -1.93
CA CYS A 122 -8.46 3.59 -2.27
C CYS A 122 -9.09 3.06 -3.57
N LEU A 123 -8.39 3.11 -4.70
CA LEU A 123 -8.96 2.71 -5.99
C LEU A 123 -9.17 1.20 -6.13
N TYR A 124 -8.18 0.40 -5.76
CA TYR A 124 -8.26 -1.07 -5.76
C TYR A 124 -9.40 -1.58 -4.86
N PRO A 125 -9.54 -1.11 -3.60
CA PRO A 125 -10.65 -1.49 -2.74
C PRO A 125 -12.01 -1.07 -3.29
N ALA A 126 -12.12 0.12 -3.90
CA ALA A 126 -13.35 0.57 -4.54
C ALA A 126 -13.73 -0.36 -5.71
N PHE A 127 -12.75 -0.73 -6.54
CA PHE A 127 -12.95 -1.65 -7.65
C PHE A 127 -13.36 -3.06 -7.19
N LEU A 128 -12.75 -3.57 -6.12
CA LEU A 128 -13.05 -4.89 -5.55
C LEU A 128 -14.52 -5.03 -5.13
N THR A 129 -15.18 -3.92 -4.78
CA THR A 129 -16.59 -3.94 -4.35
C THR A 129 -17.56 -4.28 -5.50
N PHE A 130 -17.19 -4.01 -6.76
CA PHE A 130 -18.04 -4.24 -7.93
C PHE A 130 -18.40 -5.71 -8.17
N PRO A 131 -17.43 -6.63 -8.35
CA PRO A 131 -17.74 -8.03 -8.58
C PRO A 131 -18.51 -8.64 -7.41
N LEU A 132 -18.16 -8.28 -6.17
CA LEU A 132 -18.84 -8.82 -4.99
C LEU A 132 -20.31 -8.40 -4.92
N ASN A 133 -20.60 -7.10 -5.07
CA ASN A 133 -21.98 -6.63 -5.02
C ASN A 133 -22.78 -7.03 -6.26
N GLY A 134 -22.15 -7.16 -7.43
CA GLY A 134 -22.78 -7.73 -8.62
C GLY A 134 -23.19 -9.18 -8.42
N ALA A 135 -22.32 -10.00 -7.80
CA ALA A 135 -22.64 -11.38 -7.47
C ALA A 135 -23.79 -11.49 -6.46
N LEU A 136 -23.82 -10.60 -5.45
CA LEU A 136 -24.94 -10.54 -4.49
C LEU A 136 -26.24 -10.12 -5.17
N ALA A 137 -26.20 -9.10 -6.03
CA ALA A 137 -27.38 -8.66 -6.77
C ALA A 137 -27.95 -9.78 -7.67
N ALA A 138 -27.07 -10.55 -8.32
CA ALA A 138 -27.47 -11.73 -9.10
C ALA A 138 -28.09 -12.82 -8.22
N ARG A 139 -27.45 -13.14 -7.09
CA ARG A 139 -27.89 -14.21 -6.19
C ARG A 139 -29.24 -13.93 -5.54
N TYR A 140 -29.48 -12.68 -5.13
CA TYR A 140 -30.68 -12.28 -4.41
C TYR A 140 -31.72 -11.58 -5.30
N SER A 141 -31.46 -11.49 -6.61
CA SER A 141 -32.35 -10.84 -7.59
C SER A 141 -32.81 -9.43 -7.17
N THR A 142 -31.91 -8.65 -6.55
CA THR A 142 -32.26 -7.35 -5.94
C THR A 142 -32.44 -6.23 -6.96
N THR A 143 -31.90 -6.40 -8.17
CA THR A 143 -31.98 -5.44 -9.27
C THR A 143 -31.88 -6.17 -10.61
N PRO A 144 -32.65 -5.76 -11.64
CA PRO A 144 -32.51 -6.32 -12.98
C PRO A 144 -31.10 -6.08 -13.52
N LEU A 145 -30.36 -7.16 -13.74
CA LEU A 145 -29.01 -7.12 -14.29
C LEU A 145 -29.04 -6.94 -15.82
N PRO A 146 -28.03 -6.27 -16.39
CA PRO A 146 -27.99 -6.00 -17.83
C PRO A 146 -27.84 -7.29 -18.65
N SER A 147 -28.36 -7.28 -19.88
CA SER A 147 -28.02 -8.30 -20.88
C SER A 147 -26.52 -8.24 -21.20
N LYS A 148 -25.95 -9.36 -21.68
CA LYS A 148 -24.51 -9.46 -21.99
C LYS A 148 -24.03 -8.32 -22.91
N GLU A 149 -24.87 -7.90 -23.85
CA GLU A 149 -24.58 -6.83 -24.82
C GLU A 149 -24.42 -5.44 -24.17
N ASN A 150 -25.12 -5.18 -23.07
CA ASN A 150 -25.13 -3.87 -22.39
C ASN A 150 -24.41 -3.88 -21.04
N ALA A 151 -23.81 -4.99 -20.65
CA ALA A 151 -23.21 -5.18 -19.32
C ALA A 151 -22.11 -4.16 -19.02
N LEU A 152 -21.17 -3.94 -19.95
CA LEU A 152 -20.07 -2.99 -19.75
C LEU A 152 -20.59 -1.57 -19.57
N ARG A 153 -21.53 -1.14 -20.42
CA ARG A 153 -22.12 0.21 -20.35
C ARG A 153 -22.85 0.44 -19.02
N TYR A 154 -23.60 -0.56 -18.56
CA TYR A 154 -24.28 -0.54 -17.28
C TYR A 154 -23.29 -0.35 -16.11
N TRP A 155 -22.24 -1.18 -16.05
CA TRP A 155 -21.24 -1.11 -14.98
C TRP A 155 -20.45 0.20 -14.99
N VAL A 156 -20.13 0.74 -16.17
CA VAL A 156 -19.49 2.06 -16.31
C VAL A 156 -20.41 3.18 -15.82
N ASN A 157 -21.71 3.12 -16.11
CA ASN A 157 -22.65 4.13 -15.67
C ASN A 157 -22.84 4.12 -14.15
N ILE A 158 -22.86 2.94 -13.52
CA ILE A 158 -22.91 2.79 -12.06
C ILE A 158 -21.60 3.24 -11.41
N SER A 159 -20.45 2.92 -12.01
CA SER A 159 -19.15 3.18 -11.39
C SER A 159 -18.78 4.66 -11.42
N LYS A 160 -19.14 5.41 -12.48
CA LYS A 160 -18.85 6.84 -12.63
C LYS A 160 -19.17 7.70 -11.39
N PRO A 161 -20.40 7.72 -10.84
CA PRO A 161 -20.72 8.54 -9.68
C PRO A 161 -19.99 8.07 -8.42
N ILE A 162 -19.73 6.77 -8.28
CA ILE A 162 -18.99 6.20 -7.16
C ILE A 162 -17.54 6.69 -7.20
N PHE A 163 -16.83 6.47 -8.31
CA PHE A 163 -15.45 6.92 -8.47
C PHE A 163 -15.32 8.45 -8.39
N ARG A 164 -16.34 9.22 -8.82
CA ARG A 164 -16.34 10.68 -8.66
C ARG A 164 -16.34 11.10 -7.19
N LYS A 165 -17.11 10.43 -6.33
CA LYS A 165 -17.14 10.69 -4.87
C LYS A 165 -15.88 10.16 -4.17
N MET A 166 -15.32 9.05 -4.65
CA MET A 166 -14.07 8.47 -4.13
C MET A 166 -12.81 9.30 -4.45
N ARG A 167 -12.90 10.35 -5.29
CA ARG A 167 -11.76 11.25 -5.58
C ARG A 167 -11.20 11.91 -4.33
N ILE A 168 -12.07 12.36 -3.42
CA ILE A 168 -11.63 13.04 -2.19
C ILE A 168 -10.89 12.06 -1.27
N PRO A 169 -11.46 10.88 -0.91
CA PRO A 169 -10.72 9.84 -0.20
C PRO A 169 -9.41 9.44 -0.88
N ALA A 170 -9.39 9.32 -2.21
CA ALA A 170 -8.18 8.95 -2.95
C ALA A 170 -7.07 10.00 -2.83
N ILE A 171 -7.40 11.29 -2.90
CA ILE A 171 -6.44 12.37 -2.71
C ILE A 171 -5.92 12.39 -1.27
N LEU A 172 -6.81 12.22 -0.29
CA LEU A 172 -6.41 12.15 1.13
C LEU A 172 -5.49 10.96 1.40
N GLN A 173 -5.79 9.80 0.80
CA GLN A 173 -4.95 8.61 0.91
C GLN A 173 -3.61 8.78 0.19
N ALA A 174 -3.60 9.45 -0.96
CA ALA A 174 -2.36 9.81 -1.65
C ALA A 174 -1.49 10.70 -0.77
N ALA A 175 -2.07 11.78 -0.20
CA ALA A 175 -1.36 12.69 0.68
C ALA A 175 -0.84 12.00 1.94
N PHE A 176 -1.66 11.16 2.58
CA PHE A 176 -1.28 10.42 3.78
C PHE A 176 -0.18 9.39 3.49
N GLY A 177 -0.31 8.63 2.40
CA GLY A 177 0.72 7.70 1.95
C GLY A 177 2.03 8.41 1.62
N ALA A 178 1.98 9.57 0.97
CA ALA A 178 3.14 10.38 0.67
C ALA A 178 3.83 10.91 1.94
N TYR A 179 3.04 11.38 2.91
CA TYR A 179 3.52 11.81 4.22
C TYR A 179 4.24 10.68 4.95
N LEU A 180 3.65 9.48 5.02
CA LEU A 180 4.29 8.31 5.62
C LEU A 180 5.58 7.91 4.89
N GLY A 181 5.56 7.92 3.55
CA GLY A 181 6.76 7.64 2.75
C GLY A 181 7.91 8.61 3.06
N SER A 182 7.61 9.91 3.14
CA SER A 182 8.60 10.92 3.53
C SER A 182 9.10 10.75 4.96
N LYS A 183 8.20 10.47 5.92
CA LYS A 183 8.58 10.26 7.32
C LYS A 183 9.46 9.02 7.48
N ASN A 184 9.13 7.94 6.79
CA ASN A 184 9.92 6.71 6.85
C ASN A 184 11.31 6.91 6.25
N HIS A 185 11.42 7.73 5.19
CA HIS A 185 12.72 8.12 4.65
C HIS A 185 13.51 9.03 5.60
N GLU A 186 12.86 9.99 6.27
CA GLU A 186 13.50 10.82 7.31
C GLU A 186 14.07 9.96 8.44
N THR A 187 13.28 8.98 8.91
CA THR A 187 13.71 8.01 9.92
C THR A 187 14.90 7.18 9.44
N TYR A 188 14.89 6.74 8.17
CA TYR A 188 16.02 6.05 7.55
C TYR A 188 17.30 6.91 7.54
N ILE A 189 17.21 8.18 7.15
CA ILE A 189 18.37 9.10 7.19
C ILE A 189 18.89 9.29 8.61
N LYS A 190 18.01 9.35 9.62
CA LYS A 190 18.43 9.38 11.03
C LYS A 190 19.22 8.13 11.41
N MET A 191 18.79 6.93 11.00
CA MET A 191 19.54 5.69 11.23
C MET A 191 20.93 5.71 10.59
N LEU A 192 21.05 6.23 9.36
CA LEU A 192 22.35 6.36 8.67
C LEU A 192 23.31 7.31 9.39
N ARG A 193 22.80 8.39 9.98
CA ARG A 193 23.61 9.35 10.74
C ARG A 193 24.12 8.73 12.04
N VAL A 194 23.27 8.00 12.76
CA VAL A 194 23.64 7.34 14.03
C VAL A 194 24.62 6.18 13.80
N SER A 195 24.48 5.42 12.71
CA SER A 195 25.40 4.34 12.35
C SER A 195 26.78 4.83 11.87
N GLY A 196 26.97 6.12 11.63
CA GLY A 196 28.20 6.65 11.03
C GLY A 196 28.42 6.22 9.56
N PHE A 197 27.43 5.59 8.94
CA PHE A 197 27.54 5.00 7.60
C PHE A 197 27.64 6.06 6.50
N GLY A 198 27.07 7.24 6.72
CA GLY A 198 27.16 8.37 5.79
C GLY A 198 28.59 8.80 5.48
N ARG A 199 29.53 8.59 6.42
CA ARG A 199 30.96 8.95 6.24
C ARG A 199 31.77 7.83 5.57
N ARG A 200 31.37 6.57 5.75
CA ARG A 200 32.04 5.38 5.19
C ARG A 200 31.62 5.06 3.75
N SER A 201 30.41 5.46 3.34
CA SER A 201 29.94 5.24 1.95
C SER A 201 30.58 6.19 0.94
N GLU A 202 30.96 7.42 1.34
CA GLU A 202 31.72 8.34 0.48
C GLU A 202 33.16 7.83 0.26
N GLU A 203 33.80 7.29 1.30
CA GLU A 203 35.15 6.69 1.24
C GLU A 203 35.24 5.40 0.40
N LEU A 204 34.12 4.71 0.16
CA LEU A 204 34.06 3.49 -0.67
C LEU A 204 33.79 3.79 -2.15
N SER A 205 33.56 5.06 -2.49
CA SER A 205 33.35 5.57 -3.85
C SER A 205 34.53 6.37 -4.40
N GLU A 206 35.62 6.49 -3.64
CA GLU A 206 36.96 6.92 -4.09
C GLU A 206 37.88 5.69 -4.26
#